data_AF-A0A6G0VPT2-F1
#
_entry.id   AF-A0A6G0VPT2-F1
#
_cell.length_a   1.000
_cell.length_b   1.000
_cell.length_c   1.000
_cell.angle_alpha   90.00
_cell.angle_beta   90.00
_cell.angle_gamma   90.00
#
_symmetry.space_group_name_H-M   'P 1'
#
loop_
_entity.id
_entity.type
_entity.pdbx_description
1 polymer ?
#
loop_
_entity_poly.entity_id
_entity_poly.type
_entity_poly.pdbx_seq_one_letter_code
_entity_poly.pdbx_strand_id
1 'polypeptide(L)'
;MKLGDTFTTFEEFEDSFKVYKNSNFVDYFTKDCKTLNSINAKFSNGRMSTASKELKYYYIKFCCIHGGTYKKKICLDQRVTSTMRQGCEASLYLKASECGKFLEITNINENHNHEISKTLFSHLPNQRKLKPETKAIIEYFLGNQYSKNDLSKVVNKLKEKFKCRVKISTDEINNLNGIFIQDKVMAESLSSFPEVVFADATYKLLD
;
A
#
# COMPACT_ATOMS: atom_id res chain seq x y z
N MET A 1 -6.17 -17.34 -14.29
CA MET A 1 -7.04 -17.77 -13.20
C MET A 1 -8.45 -17.83 -13.72
N LYS A 2 -9.12 -18.96 -13.52
CA LYS A 2 -10.49 -19.24 -13.95
C LYS A 2 -11.23 -20.00 -12.86
N LEU A 3 -12.55 -20.08 -13.01
CA LEU A 3 -13.38 -20.90 -12.12
C LEU A 3 -12.90 -22.36 -12.16
N GLY A 4 -12.70 -22.97 -11.00
CA GLY A 4 -12.25 -24.35 -10.86
C GLY A 4 -10.74 -24.56 -10.85
N ASP A 5 -9.92 -23.52 -11.04
CA ASP A 5 -8.46 -23.66 -10.88
C ASP A 5 -8.12 -24.10 -9.45
N THR A 6 -7.16 -25.02 -9.32
CA THR A 6 -6.73 -25.60 -8.05
C THR A 6 -5.27 -25.29 -7.75
N PHE A 7 -4.93 -25.09 -6.48
CA PHE A 7 -3.58 -24.75 -6.01
C PHE A 7 -3.20 -25.64 -4.83
N THR A 8 -1.99 -26.19 -4.84
CA THR A 8 -1.52 -27.10 -3.80
C THR A 8 -1.12 -26.36 -2.52
N THR A 9 -0.63 -25.14 -2.66
CA THR A 9 -0.25 -24.28 -1.54
C THR A 9 -0.85 -22.89 -1.70
N PHE A 10 -0.92 -22.14 -0.60
CA PHE A 10 -1.36 -20.76 -0.68
C PHE A 10 -0.35 -19.84 -1.38
N GLU A 11 0.94 -20.15 -1.29
CA GLU A 11 2.02 -19.39 -1.94
C GLU A 11 1.93 -19.49 -3.47
N GLU A 12 1.68 -20.70 -4.00
CA GLU A 12 1.44 -20.92 -5.43
C GLU A 12 0.25 -20.09 -5.94
N PHE A 13 -0.82 -20.01 -5.15
CA PHE A 13 -1.95 -19.14 -5.44
C PHE A 13 -1.55 -17.66 -5.42
N GLU A 14 -0.79 -17.20 -4.41
CA GLU A 14 -0.38 -15.79 -4.29
C GLU A 14 0.44 -15.33 -5.49
N ASP A 15 1.35 -16.17 -5.99
CA ASP A 15 2.16 -15.88 -7.16
C ASP A 15 1.31 -15.80 -8.44
N SER A 16 0.44 -16.77 -8.66
CA SER A 16 -0.51 -16.76 -9.78
C SER A 16 -1.44 -15.55 -9.71
N PHE A 17 -1.91 -15.21 -8.50
CA PHE A 17 -2.79 -14.06 -8.27
C PHE A 17 -2.09 -12.73 -8.51
N LYS A 18 -0.79 -12.63 -8.17
CA LYS A 18 0.01 -11.44 -8.47
C LYS A 18 0.17 -11.22 -9.98
N VAL A 19 0.41 -12.28 -10.75
CA VAL A 19 0.45 -12.20 -12.22
C VAL A 19 -0.92 -11.76 -12.75
N TYR A 20 -1.99 -12.38 -12.29
CA TYR A 20 -3.36 -12.04 -12.69
C TYR A 20 -3.71 -10.57 -12.42
N LYS A 21 -3.36 -10.03 -11.26
CA LYS A 21 -3.56 -8.60 -10.92
C LYS A 21 -2.86 -7.67 -11.91
N ASN A 22 -1.60 -7.97 -12.22
CA ASN A 22 -0.79 -7.14 -13.11
C ASN A 22 -1.26 -7.21 -14.56
N SER A 23 -1.67 -8.38 -15.04
CA SER A 23 -2.20 -8.56 -16.39
C SER A 23 -3.55 -7.89 -16.60
N ASN A 24 -4.41 -7.89 -15.59
CA ASN A 24 -5.74 -7.28 -15.67
C ASN A 24 -5.79 -5.84 -15.17
N PHE A 25 -4.70 -5.30 -14.62
CA PHE A 25 -4.63 -3.95 -14.04
C PHE A 25 -5.64 -3.69 -12.91
N VAL A 26 -5.94 -4.72 -12.12
CA VAL A 26 -6.90 -4.65 -11.00
C VAL A 26 -6.22 -5.09 -9.72
N ASP A 27 -6.43 -4.35 -8.63
CA ASP A 27 -6.02 -4.78 -7.29
C ASP A 27 -7.21 -5.20 -6.43
N TYR A 28 -6.94 -6.11 -5.50
CA TYR A 28 -7.92 -6.75 -4.64
C TYR A 28 -7.49 -6.66 -3.18
N PHE A 29 -8.46 -6.52 -2.28
CA PHE A 29 -8.28 -6.60 -0.84
C PHE A 29 -9.01 -7.82 -0.28
N THR A 30 -8.54 -8.35 0.84
CA THR A 30 -9.22 -9.42 1.58
C THR A 30 -10.47 -8.87 2.25
N LYS A 31 -11.66 -9.34 1.83
CA LYS A 31 -12.94 -8.95 2.41
C LYS A 31 -13.32 -9.81 3.60
N ASP A 32 -13.15 -11.11 3.47
CA ASP A 32 -13.44 -12.09 4.52
C ASP A 32 -12.51 -13.29 4.39
N CYS A 33 -12.17 -13.94 5.49
CA CYS A 33 -11.39 -15.16 5.49
C CYS A 33 -11.63 -15.98 6.75
N LYS A 34 -11.44 -17.29 6.64
CA LYS A 34 -11.28 -18.17 7.80
C LYS A 34 -10.05 -19.03 7.61
N THR A 35 -9.21 -19.08 8.63
CA THR A 35 -8.03 -19.94 8.66
C THR A 35 -8.40 -21.37 9.01
N LEU A 36 -7.55 -22.32 8.62
CA LEU A 36 -7.71 -23.73 9.02
C LEU A 36 -7.66 -23.88 10.55
N ASN A 37 -6.81 -23.12 11.23
CA ASN A 37 -6.73 -23.13 12.69
C ASN A 37 -8.04 -22.64 13.32
N SER A 38 -8.61 -21.55 12.80
CA SER A 38 -9.88 -21.00 13.31
C SER A 38 -11.04 -21.96 13.11
N ILE A 39 -11.12 -22.63 11.96
CA ILE A 39 -12.20 -23.60 11.71
C ILE A 39 -12.04 -24.84 12.58
N ASN A 40 -10.82 -25.36 12.73
CA ASN A 40 -10.56 -26.56 13.53
C ASN A 40 -10.82 -26.31 15.03
N ALA A 41 -10.49 -25.13 15.55
CA ALA A 41 -10.80 -24.77 16.93
C ALA A 41 -12.32 -24.68 17.21
N LYS A 42 -13.14 -24.42 16.18
CA LYS A 42 -14.59 -24.28 16.35
C LYS A 42 -15.33 -25.62 16.47
N PHE A 43 -14.76 -26.71 15.96
CA PHE A 43 -15.41 -28.03 15.94
C PHE A 43 -14.62 -29.01 16.80
N SER A 44 -15.26 -29.72 17.73
CA SER A 44 -14.63 -30.65 18.67
C SER A 44 -13.76 -31.71 17.99
N ASN A 45 -14.18 -32.21 16.83
CA ASN A 45 -13.47 -33.24 16.06
C ASN A 45 -12.59 -32.67 14.94
N GLY A 46 -12.48 -31.34 14.82
CA GLY A 46 -11.73 -30.64 13.79
C GLY A 46 -12.29 -30.85 12.37
N ARG A 47 -12.95 -29.84 11.80
CA ARG A 47 -13.59 -29.96 10.47
C ARG A 47 -12.59 -30.24 9.33
N MET A 48 -11.35 -29.78 9.47
CA MET A 48 -10.26 -29.90 8.51
C MET A 48 -8.96 -30.27 9.24
N SER A 49 -9.02 -31.25 10.15
CA SER A 49 -7.87 -31.64 10.98
C SER A 49 -6.73 -32.28 10.19
N THR A 50 -7.05 -32.94 9.07
CA THR A 50 -6.11 -33.62 8.16
C THR A 50 -5.60 -32.72 7.02
N ALA A 51 -6.07 -31.48 6.94
CA ALA A 51 -5.70 -30.58 5.86
C ALA A 51 -4.23 -30.15 5.94
N SER A 52 -3.60 -29.94 4.79
CA SER A 52 -2.23 -29.40 4.75
C SER A 52 -2.19 -28.00 5.37
N LYS A 53 -1.22 -27.79 6.28
CA LYS A 53 -0.98 -26.49 6.92
C LYS A 53 -0.59 -25.40 5.91
N GLU A 54 -0.04 -25.81 4.76
CA GLU A 54 0.41 -24.94 3.66
C GLU A 54 -0.76 -24.21 2.97
N LEU A 55 -1.99 -24.72 3.09
CA LEU A 55 -3.16 -24.06 2.53
C LEU A 55 -3.54 -22.78 3.31
N LYS A 56 -3.17 -22.69 4.60
CA LYS A 56 -3.41 -21.56 5.53
C LYS A 56 -4.88 -21.21 5.81
N TYR A 57 -5.72 -21.13 4.77
CA TYR A 57 -7.12 -20.72 4.79
C TYR A 57 -8.06 -21.91 4.51
N TYR A 58 -9.16 -21.96 5.26
CA TYR A 58 -10.33 -22.77 4.91
C TYR A 58 -11.12 -22.10 3.78
N TYR A 59 -11.28 -20.77 3.86
CA TYR A 59 -11.72 -19.97 2.73
C TYR A 59 -11.14 -18.55 2.83
N ILE A 60 -11.03 -17.89 1.69
CA ILE A 60 -10.69 -16.48 1.60
C ILE A 60 -11.45 -15.83 0.45
N LYS A 61 -12.05 -14.68 0.72
CA LYS A 61 -12.77 -13.84 -0.24
C LYS A 61 -11.96 -12.58 -0.52
N PHE A 62 -11.58 -12.41 -1.77
CA PHE A 62 -11.01 -11.18 -2.29
C PHE A 62 -12.09 -10.36 -3.00
N CYS A 63 -12.07 -9.06 -2.81
CA CYS A 63 -12.90 -8.11 -3.56
C CYS A 63 -12.01 -7.03 -4.17
N CYS A 64 -12.43 -6.46 -5.29
CA CYS A 64 -11.73 -5.33 -5.89
C CYS A 64 -11.53 -4.21 -4.86
N ILE A 65 -10.43 -3.45 -4.95
CA ILE A 65 -10.17 -2.30 -4.05
C ILE A 65 -11.30 -1.25 -4.08
N HIS A 66 -12.00 -1.14 -5.20
CA HIS A 66 -13.19 -0.31 -5.39
C HIS A 66 -14.48 -0.98 -4.90
N GLY A 67 -14.42 -2.22 -4.44
CA GLY A 67 -15.56 -2.98 -3.96
C GLY A 67 -16.02 -2.57 -2.56
N GLY A 68 -17.31 -2.75 -2.29
CA GLY A 68 -17.94 -2.41 -1.02
C GLY A 68 -18.30 -0.93 -0.88
N THR A 69 -18.88 -0.57 0.26
CA THR A 69 -19.37 0.77 0.56
C THR A 69 -18.72 1.32 1.82
N TYR A 70 -18.49 2.63 1.85
CA TYR A 70 -18.03 3.30 3.06
C TYR A 70 -19.16 3.36 4.08
N LYS A 71 -18.92 2.82 5.28
CA LYS A 71 -19.83 2.95 6.41
C LYS A 71 -19.54 4.27 7.11
N LYS A 72 -20.46 5.22 7.03
CA LYS A 72 -20.37 6.48 7.78
C LYS A 72 -20.27 6.16 9.27
N LYS A 73 -19.29 6.76 9.95
CA LYS A 73 -19.20 6.72 11.41
C LYS A 73 -20.12 7.80 11.99
N ILE A 74 -20.67 7.54 13.17
CA ILE A 74 -21.44 8.53 13.93
C ILE A 74 -20.41 9.46 14.58
N CYS A 75 -20.01 10.50 13.86
CA CYS A 75 -19.16 11.57 14.39
C CYS A 75 -19.47 12.89 13.66
N LEU A 76 -18.96 14.00 14.19
CA LEU A 76 -19.26 15.39 13.80
C LEU A 76 -18.89 15.78 12.34
N ASP A 77 -18.55 14.82 11.48
CA ASP A 77 -18.25 14.95 10.04
C ASP A 77 -17.20 16.04 9.67
N GLN A 78 -16.32 16.40 10.61
CA GLN A 78 -15.34 17.49 10.46
C GLN A 78 -14.20 17.18 9.47
N ARG A 79 -14.07 15.95 8.97
CA ARG A 79 -13.03 15.54 8.03
C ARG A 79 -13.64 14.89 6.79
N VAL A 80 -13.56 15.56 5.64
CA VAL A 80 -13.83 14.96 4.34
C VAL A 80 -12.69 14.00 4.02
N THR A 81 -12.94 12.69 4.10
CA THR A 81 -11.98 11.66 3.71
C THR A 81 -12.46 11.00 2.42
N SER A 82 -11.66 11.06 1.36
CA SER A 82 -11.97 10.39 0.10
C SER A 82 -11.79 8.89 0.26
N THR A 83 -12.76 8.11 -0.24
CA THR A 83 -12.71 6.66 -0.26
C THR A 83 -12.66 6.17 -1.71
N MET A 84 -11.85 5.14 -1.98
CA MET A 84 -11.80 4.48 -3.29
C MET A 84 -13.01 3.55 -3.53
N ARG A 85 -13.87 3.38 -2.52
CA ARG A 85 -15.01 2.44 -2.52
C ARG A 85 -16.15 2.95 -3.41
N GLN A 86 -16.45 2.21 -4.47
CA GLN A 86 -17.46 2.52 -5.48
C GLN A 86 -18.52 1.39 -5.61
N GLY A 87 -18.54 0.42 -4.68
CA GLY A 87 -19.50 -0.68 -4.73
C GLY A 87 -19.22 -1.72 -5.81
N CYS A 88 -18.00 -1.81 -6.34
CA CYS A 88 -17.64 -2.82 -7.35
C CYS A 88 -17.91 -4.26 -6.88
N GLU A 89 -18.53 -5.06 -7.76
CA GLU A 89 -18.96 -6.44 -7.45
C GLU A 89 -17.88 -7.50 -7.74
N ALA A 90 -16.84 -7.13 -8.50
CA ALA A 90 -15.72 -8.01 -8.80
C ALA A 90 -15.13 -8.64 -7.53
N SER A 91 -15.11 -9.96 -7.51
CA SER A 91 -14.68 -10.74 -6.36
C SER A 91 -14.17 -12.12 -6.76
N LEU A 92 -13.29 -12.67 -5.94
CA LEU A 92 -12.72 -13.99 -6.09
C LEU A 92 -12.85 -14.73 -4.76
N TYR A 93 -13.40 -15.94 -4.80
CA TYR A 93 -13.62 -16.79 -3.64
C TYR A 93 -12.82 -18.07 -3.79
N LEU A 94 -11.89 -18.26 -2.86
CA LEU A 94 -11.02 -19.41 -2.78
C LEU A 94 -11.40 -20.23 -1.55
N LYS A 95 -11.54 -21.54 -1.70
CA LYS A 95 -11.96 -22.45 -0.63
C LYS A 95 -11.06 -23.68 -0.62
N ALA A 96 -10.79 -24.23 0.56
CA ALA A 96 -10.13 -25.52 0.68
C ALA A 96 -11.06 -26.63 0.19
N SER A 97 -10.52 -27.52 -0.64
CA SER A 97 -11.17 -28.75 -1.07
C SER A 97 -11.60 -29.59 0.13
N GLU A 98 -12.65 -30.38 -0.02
CA GLU A 98 -13.14 -31.30 1.00
C GLU A 98 -12.07 -32.31 1.44
N CYS A 99 -11.16 -32.68 0.53
CA CYS A 99 -10.04 -33.55 0.83
C CYS A 99 -8.91 -32.87 1.63
N GLY A 100 -8.93 -31.54 1.77
CA GLY A 100 -7.91 -30.76 2.50
C GLY A 100 -6.52 -30.74 1.86
N LYS A 101 -6.41 -31.07 0.56
CA LYS A 101 -5.14 -31.15 -0.17
C LYS A 101 -4.82 -29.92 -1.02
N PHE A 102 -5.84 -29.22 -1.50
CA PHE A 102 -5.68 -28.08 -2.40
C PHE A 102 -6.74 -27.01 -2.13
N LEU A 103 -6.47 -25.79 -2.58
CA LEU A 103 -7.39 -24.65 -2.64
C LEU A 103 -8.00 -24.57 -4.04
N GLU A 104 -9.30 -24.35 -4.12
CA GLU A 104 -10.04 -24.24 -5.37
C GLU A 104 -10.76 -22.89 -5.49
N ILE A 105 -10.76 -22.31 -6.70
CA ILE A 105 -11.54 -21.12 -7.01
C ILE A 105 -12.99 -21.54 -7.23
N THR A 106 -13.83 -21.30 -6.23
CA THR A 106 -15.23 -21.72 -6.22
C THR A 106 -16.18 -20.66 -6.76
N ASN A 107 -15.78 -19.38 -6.73
CA ASN A 107 -16.54 -18.30 -7.35
C ASN A 107 -15.59 -17.21 -7.84
N ILE A 108 -15.81 -16.73 -9.06
CA ILE A 108 -15.11 -15.60 -9.65
C ILE A 108 -16.10 -14.70 -10.36
N ASN A 109 -16.05 -13.40 -10.06
CA ASN A 109 -16.79 -12.36 -10.74
C ASN A 109 -15.79 -11.30 -11.21
N GLU A 110 -15.71 -11.08 -12.51
CA GLU A 110 -14.78 -10.15 -13.16
C GLU A 110 -15.49 -8.87 -13.63
N ASN A 111 -16.75 -8.67 -13.26
CA ASN A 111 -17.51 -7.48 -13.64
C ASN A 111 -17.09 -6.28 -12.78
N HIS A 112 -16.55 -5.26 -13.46
CA HIS A 112 -16.14 -4.00 -12.87
C HIS A 112 -17.08 -2.87 -13.30
N ASN A 113 -17.46 -2.01 -12.34
CA ASN A 113 -18.29 -0.83 -12.58
C ASN A 113 -17.46 0.48 -12.64
N HIS A 114 -16.15 0.35 -12.79
CA HIS A 114 -15.19 1.46 -12.83
C HIS A 114 -14.18 1.22 -13.95
N GLU A 115 -13.48 2.27 -14.34
CA GLU A 115 -12.42 2.17 -15.34
C GLU A 115 -11.25 1.33 -14.82
N ILE A 116 -10.73 0.47 -15.70
CA ILE A 116 -9.54 -0.33 -15.46
C ILE A 116 -8.50 0.13 -16.47
N SER A 117 -7.41 0.72 -15.98
CA SER A 117 -6.31 1.16 -16.83
C SER A 117 -4.97 0.96 -16.14
N LYS A 118 -3.94 0.72 -16.95
CA LYS A 118 -2.57 0.54 -16.46
C LYS A 118 -2.06 1.74 -15.67
N THR A 119 -2.44 2.95 -16.11
CA THR A 119 -2.07 4.20 -15.43
C THR A 119 -2.69 4.26 -14.04
N LEU A 120 -4.01 4.05 -13.91
CA LEU A 120 -4.70 4.03 -12.62
C LEU A 120 -4.15 2.96 -11.69
N PHE A 121 -3.92 1.74 -12.21
CA PHE A 121 -3.34 0.64 -11.45
C PHE A 121 -1.97 1.00 -10.85
N SER A 122 -1.08 1.61 -11.65
CA SER A 122 0.27 1.99 -11.22
C SER A 122 0.29 3.01 -10.06
N HIS A 123 -0.74 3.84 -9.95
CA HIS A 123 -0.87 4.85 -8.90
C HIS A 123 -1.62 4.37 -7.65
N LEU A 124 -2.13 3.13 -7.64
CA LEU A 124 -2.84 2.58 -6.48
C LEU A 124 -1.92 2.58 -5.23
N PRO A 125 -2.47 2.86 -4.03
CA PRO A 125 -1.68 2.95 -2.80
C PRO A 125 -0.83 1.70 -2.50
N ASN A 126 -1.31 0.50 -2.85
CA ASN A 126 -0.57 -0.74 -2.65
C ASN A 126 0.62 -0.89 -3.61
N GLN A 127 0.52 -0.37 -4.84
CA GLN A 127 1.61 -0.40 -5.82
C GLN A 127 2.73 0.58 -5.46
N ARG A 128 2.40 1.66 -4.74
CA ARG A 128 3.36 2.67 -4.28
C ARG A 128 4.12 2.27 -3.01
N LYS A 129 3.79 1.14 -2.39
CA LYS A 129 4.51 0.66 -1.20
C LYS A 129 5.92 0.21 -1.58
N LEU A 130 6.90 0.68 -0.80
CA LEU A 130 8.29 0.21 -0.93
C LEU A 130 8.34 -1.30 -0.65
N LYS A 131 9.10 -2.01 -1.48
CA LYS A 131 9.40 -3.42 -1.23
C LYS A 131 10.17 -3.56 0.09
N PRO A 132 9.97 -4.64 0.86
CA PRO A 132 10.67 -4.84 2.13
C PRO A 132 12.20 -4.75 1.99
N GLU A 133 12.74 -5.31 0.92
CA GLU A 133 14.18 -5.25 0.59
C GLU A 133 14.67 -3.81 0.42
N THR A 134 13.97 -3.02 -0.41
CA THR A 134 14.30 -1.61 -0.62
C THR A 134 14.16 -0.81 0.66
N LYS A 135 13.14 -1.11 1.47
CA LYS A 135 12.94 -0.48 2.77
C LYS A 135 14.09 -0.77 3.72
N ALA A 136 14.54 -2.03 3.81
CA ALA A 136 15.67 -2.44 4.64
C ALA A 136 16.99 -1.77 4.20
N ILE A 137 17.21 -1.67 2.88
CA ILE A 137 18.36 -0.95 2.31
C ILE A 137 18.32 0.53 2.71
N ILE A 138 17.15 1.18 2.58
CA ILE A 138 16.97 2.59 2.98
C ILE A 138 17.19 2.75 4.49
N GLU A 139 16.62 1.88 5.32
CA GLU A 139 16.80 1.89 6.77
C GLU A 139 18.28 1.70 7.15
N TYR A 140 18.99 0.80 6.47
CA TYR A 140 20.43 0.61 6.65
C TYR A 140 21.23 1.87 6.27
N PHE A 141 20.94 2.48 5.12
CA PHE A 141 21.62 3.70 4.67
C PHE A 141 21.32 4.90 5.58
N LEU A 142 20.09 5.02 6.07
CA LEU A 142 19.69 6.07 7.03
C LEU A 142 20.32 5.84 8.40
N GLY A 143 20.42 4.58 8.85
CA GLY A 143 21.02 4.22 10.14
C GLY A 143 22.53 4.38 10.22
N ASN A 144 23.25 4.21 9.10
CA ASN A 144 24.73 4.18 9.10
C ASN A 144 25.43 5.45 8.60
N GLN A 145 24.74 6.50 8.13
CA GLN A 145 25.40 7.68 7.53
C GLN A 145 25.40 8.96 8.38
N TYR A 146 24.77 8.99 9.56
CA TYR A 146 24.70 10.23 10.34
C TYR A 146 25.05 10.01 11.82
N SER A 147 26.31 9.64 12.10
CA SER A 147 26.82 9.65 13.48
C SER A 147 27.13 11.06 14.01
N LYS A 148 26.96 12.11 13.19
CA LYS A 148 26.92 13.51 13.60
C LYS A 148 25.90 14.24 12.74
N ASN A 149 24.89 14.84 13.37
CA ASN A 149 23.92 15.76 12.75
C ASN A 149 24.61 17.06 12.30
N ASP A 150 25.54 16.97 11.36
CA ASP A 150 26.24 18.13 10.81
C ASP A 150 25.37 18.75 9.70
N LEU A 151 24.55 19.71 10.11
CA LEU A 151 23.64 20.46 9.24
C LEU A 151 24.37 21.06 8.03
N SER A 152 25.63 21.49 8.22
CA SER A 152 26.45 22.08 7.17
C SER A 152 26.73 21.09 6.04
N LYS A 153 27.05 19.84 6.38
CA LYS A 153 27.28 18.77 5.40
C LYS A 153 26.02 18.42 4.62
N VAL A 154 24.87 18.37 5.31
CA VAL A 154 23.58 18.10 4.66
C VAL A 154 23.23 19.21 3.67
N VAL A 155 23.38 20.47 4.08
CA VAL A 155 23.09 21.63 3.23
C VAL A 155 24.00 21.67 2.00
N ASN A 156 25.29 21.38 2.15
CA ASN A 156 26.21 21.34 1.02
C ASN A 156 25.87 20.21 0.04
N LYS A 157 25.57 19.01 0.56
CA LYS A 157 25.16 17.86 -0.26
C LYS A 157 23.86 18.13 -1.03
N LEU A 158 22.89 18.82 -0.41
CA LEU A 158 21.64 19.21 -1.06
C LEU A 158 21.90 20.21 -2.21
N LYS A 159 22.71 21.26 -1.95
CA LYS A 159 23.09 22.26 -2.95
C LYS A 159 23.81 21.63 -4.14
N GLU A 160 24.79 20.76 -3.90
CA GLU A 160 25.57 20.12 -4.96
C GLU A 160 24.74 19.14 -5.79
N LYS A 161 23.99 18.26 -5.13
CA LYS A 161 23.25 17.19 -5.80
C LYS A 161 22.06 17.70 -6.59
N PHE A 162 21.30 18.62 -6.02
CA PHE A 162 20.02 19.08 -6.58
C PHE A 162 20.11 20.47 -7.21
N LYS A 163 21.28 21.12 -7.18
CA LYS A 163 21.49 22.49 -7.69
C LYS A 163 20.42 23.47 -7.17
N CYS A 164 20.03 23.30 -5.91
CA CYS A 164 18.93 24.03 -5.28
C CYS A 164 19.44 25.10 -4.30
N ARG A 165 18.61 26.12 -4.06
CA ARG A 165 18.82 27.11 -3.00
C ARG A 165 18.33 26.53 -1.69
N VAL A 166 19.18 26.54 -0.68
CA VAL A 166 18.84 26.09 0.67
C VAL A 166 19.01 27.25 1.64
N LYS A 167 17.96 27.60 2.36
CA LYS A 167 17.97 28.57 3.47
C LYS A 167 17.62 27.86 4.77
N ILE A 168 18.30 28.24 5.84
CA ILE A 168 18.10 27.70 7.17
C ILE A 168 17.45 28.79 8.02
N SER A 169 16.39 28.45 8.73
CA SER A 169 15.77 29.32 9.74
C SER A 169 16.14 28.77 11.11
N THR A 170 16.75 29.63 11.92
CA THR A 170 17.10 29.34 13.31
C THR A 170 16.45 30.35 14.24
N ASP A 171 16.21 29.94 15.48
CA ASP A 171 15.74 30.82 16.54
C ASP A 171 16.87 31.71 17.11
N GLU A 172 16.54 32.62 18.02
CA GLU A 172 17.49 33.50 18.73
C GLU A 172 18.58 32.72 19.49
N ILE A 173 18.28 31.48 19.88
CA ILE A 173 19.19 30.57 20.60
C ILE A 173 19.90 29.59 19.62
N ASN A 174 19.89 29.88 18.31
CA ASN A 174 20.50 29.05 17.27
C ASN A 174 19.90 27.63 17.14
N ASN A 175 18.70 27.40 17.67
CA ASN A 175 17.96 26.17 17.45
C ASN A 175 17.39 26.14 16.03
N LEU A 176 17.45 24.98 15.36
CA LEU A 176 16.94 24.82 14.00
C LEU A 176 15.39 24.83 14.01
N ASN A 177 14.79 25.85 13.39
CA ASN A 177 13.33 25.97 13.25
C ASN A 177 12.84 25.38 11.92
N GLY A 178 13.64 25.49 10.87
CA GLY A 178 13.26 24.95 9.57
C GLY A 178 14.35 25.04 8.52
N ILE A 179 14.20 24.22 7.48
CA ILE A 179 15.04 24.24 6.29
C ILE A 179 14.13 24.49 5.10
N PHE A 180 14.41 25.55 4.36
CA PHE A 180 13.73 25.90 3.12
C PHE A 180 14.60 25.48 1.93
N ILE A 181 14.02 24.68 1.03
CA ILE A 181 14.69 24.17 -0.16
C ILE A 181 13.89 24.64 -1.37
N GLN A 182 14.56 25.29 -2.32
CA GLN A 182 13.95 25.80 -3.55
C GLN A 182 14.80 25.39 -4.75
N ASP A 183 14.23 24.62 -5.66
CA ASP A 183 14.88 24.29 -6.92
C ASP A 183 14.75 25.44 -7.95
N LYS A 184 15.39 25.26 -9.11
CA LYS A 184 15.38 26.27 -10.18
C LYS A 184 13.97 26.54 -10.73
N VAL A 185 13.16 25.49 -10.90
CA VAL A 185 11.80 25.59 -11.45
C VAL A 185 10.90 26.34 -10.46
N MET A 186 11.00 26.03 -9.17
CA MET A 186 10.28 26.71 -8.10
C MET A 186 10.66 28.20 -8.03
N ALA A 187 11.93 28.54 -8.23
CA ALA A 187 12.38 29.92 -8.25
C ALA A 187 11.84 30.70 -9.46
N GLU A 188 11.87 30.10 -10.66
CA GLU A 188 11.34 30.70 -11.89
C GLU A 188 9.82 30.87 -11.83
N SER A 189 9.10 29.88 -11.31
CA SER A 189 7.66 29.94 -11.09
C SER A 189 7.27 31.03 -10.11
N LEU A 190 7.96 31.16 -8.97
CA LEU A 190 7.68 32.21 -7.99
C LEU A 190 8.00 33.61 -8.56
N SER A 191 9.05 33.73 -9.37
CA SER A 191 9.37 35.00 -10.04
C SER A 191 8.33 35.40 -11.08
N SER A 192 7.69 34.41 -11.72
CA SER A 192 6.68 34.64 -12.75
C SER A 192 5.30 34.89 -12.15
N PHE A 193 5.01 34.28 -10.99
CA PHE A 193 3.72 34.32 -10.30
C PHE A 193 3.93 34.50 -8.78
N PRO A 194 4.26 35.72 -8.31
CA PRO A 194 4.57 35.97 -6.90
C PRO A 194 3.39 35.73 -5.94
N GLU A 195 2.17 35.72 -6.46
CA GLU A 195 0.95 35.39 -5.72
C GLU A 195 0.75 33.88 -5.49
N VAL A 196 1.54 33.01 -6.14
CA VAL A 196 1.42 31.55 -6.05
C VAL A 196 2.68 30.93 -5.45
N VAL A 197 2.51 30.17 -4.37
CA VAL A 197 3.60 29.38 -3.76
C VAL A 197 3.33 27.90 -3.96
N PHE A 198 4.23 27.23 -4.68
CA PHE A 198 4.20 25.78 -4.86
C PHE A 198 4.99 25.10 -3.74
N ALA A 199 4.32 24.24 -2.96
CA ALA A 199 4.92 23.44 -1.90
C ALA A 199 4.68 21.96 -2.20
N ASP A 200 5.75 21.19 -2.37
CA ASP A 200 5.68 19.74 -2.65
C ASP A 200 5.53 18.93 -1.36
N ALA A 201 6.24 19.31 -0.30
CA ALA A 201 6.16 18.64 1.00
C ALA A 201 6.47 19.58 2.17
N THR A 202 5.73 19.41 3.27
CA THR A 202 6.02 20.02 4.57
C THR A 202 6.25 18.90 5.58
N TYR A 203 7.39 18.93 6.26
CA TYR A 203 7.74 17.96 7.29
C TYR A 203 7.75 18.66 8.65
N LYS A 204 6.96 18.13 9.59
CA LYS A 204 7.02 18.53 11.01
C LYS A 204 7.76 17.42 11.76
N LEU A 205 8.78 17.78 12.53
CA LEU A 205 9.37 16.84 13.49
C LEU A 205 8.33 16.54 14.56
N LEU A 206 8.11 15.26 14.86
CA LEU A 206 7.26 14.86 15.97
C LEU A 206 8.02 15.15 17.26
N ASP A 207 7.36 15.83 18.20
CA ASP A 207 7.86 16.05 19.57
C ASP A 207 8.00 14.71 20.32
#